data_AF-A0A382QQB1-F1
#
_entry.id   AF-A0A382QQB1-F1
#
_cell.length_a   1.000
_cell.length_b   1.000
_cell.length_c   1.000
_cell.angle_alpha   90.00
_cell.angle_beta   90.00
_cell.angle_gamma   90.00
#
_symmetry.space_group_name_H-M   'P 1'
#
loop_
_entity.id
_entity.type
_entity.pdbx_description
1 polymer ?
#
loop_
_entity_poly.entity_id
_entity_poly.type
_entity_poly.pdbx_seq_one_letter_code
_entity_poly.pdbx_strand_id
1 'polypeptide(L)'
;MLTEADLGSNETWFPLRVLVCEACWLVQTEDVVDASVLFSADYAYFSGISSTWIEHCHRFADQSIKEFGLGCSSHVVEIASNDGTLLKCFHDRGIRSTGIEPTTRAAAIA
;
A
#
# COMPACT_ATOMS: atom_id res chain seq x y z
N MET A 1 13.66 -1.92 11.14
CA MET A 1 13.52 -1.39 12.53
C MET A 1 14.90 -0.96 12.99
N LEU A 2 15.03 0.06 13.85
CA LEU A 2 16.35 0.44 14.39
C LEU A 2 16.97 -0.73 15.17
N THR A 3 18.19 -1.11 14.82
CA THR A 3 18.98 -2.12 15.51
C THR A 3 19.98 -1.47 16.45
N GLU A 4 20.54 -2.24 17.39
CA GLU A 4 21.61 -1.73 18.25
C GLU A 4 22.84 -1.26 17.46
N ALA A 5 23.10 -1.85 16.29
CA ALA A 5 24.20 -1.45 15.40
C ALA A 5 23.95 -0.10 14.70
N ASP A 6 22.68 0.33 14.59
CA ASP A 6 22.32 1.62 14.00
C ASP A 6 22.50 2.78 15.00
N LEU A 7 22.65 2.47 16.30
CA LEU A 7 22.84 3.46 17.36
C LEU A 7 24.17 4.18 17.19
N GLY A 8 24.12 5.50 16.97
CA GLY A 8 25.31 6.35 16.76
C GLY A 8 25.69 6.57 15.30
N SER A 9 24.96 5.99 14.35
CA SER A 9 25.05 6.37 12.93
C SER A 9 24.46 7.76 12.69
N ASN A 10 24.86 8.42 11.60
CA ASN A 10 24.28 9.71 11.22
C ASN A 10 22.84 9.51 10.74
N GLU A 11 21.91 10.30 11.30
CA GLU A 11 20.54 10.34 10.81
C GLU A 11 20.48 10.95 9.41
N THR A 12 19.70 10.32 8.53
CA THR A 12 19.45 10.84 7.18
C THR A 12 18.26 11.79 7.24
N TRP A 13 18.42 12.97 6.65
CA TRP A 13 17.38 14.01 6.64
C TRP A 13 17.07 14.43 5.20
N PHE A 14 15.80 14.70 4.94
CA PHE A 14 15.32 15.19 3.66
C PHE A 14 14.45 16.44 3.87
N PRO A 15 14.50 17.42 2.95
CA PRO A 15 13.62 18.58 3.03
C PRO A 15 12.16 18.17 2.80
N LEU A 16 11.30 18.46 3.78
CA LEU A 16 9.85 18.28 3.62
C LEU A 16 9.23 19.59 3.12
N ARG A 17 9.16 19.74 1.80
CA ARG A 17 8.56 20.91 1.13
C ARG A 17 7.41 20.48 0.25
N VAL A 18 6.33 21.25 0.27
CA VAL A 18 5.13 21.02 -0.55
C VAL A 18 5.06 22.10 -1.62
N LEU A 19 4.85 21.67 -2.86
CA LEU A 19 4.79 22.51 -4.06
C LEU A 19 3.42 22.32 -4.73
N VAL A 20 2.96 23.35 -5.43
CA VAL A 20 1.71 23.32 -6.19
C VAL A 20 2.04 23.66 -7.64
N CYS A 21 1.66 22.78 -8.57
CA CYS A 21 1.78 23.08 -9.99
C CYS A 21 0.78 24.17 -10.39
N GLU A 22 1.25 25.30 -10.92
CA GLU A 22 0.38 26.43 -11.31
C GLU A 22 -0.47 26.14 -12.56
N ALA A 23 -0.17 25.06 -13.29
CA ALA A 23 -0.93 24.66 -14.49
C ALA A 23 -2.06 23.65 -14.19
N CYS A 24 -1.78 22.61 -13.40
CA CYS A 24 -2.72 21.52 -13.13
C CYS A 24 -3.17 21.43 -11.67
N TRP A 25 -2.62 22.27 -10.78
CA TRP A 25 -2.93 22.31 -9.35
C TRP A 25 -2.57 21.03 -8.57
N LEU A 26 -1.76 20.14 -9.15
CA LEU A 26 -1.21 18.99 -8.42
C LEU A 26 -0.33 19.49 -7.26
N VAL A 27 -0.71 19.09 -6.05
CA VAL A 27 0.09 19.27 -4.83
C VAL A 27 1.00 18.07 -4.67
N GLN A 28 2.30 18.31 -4.54
CA GLN A 28 3.30 17.25 -4.41
C GLN A 28 4.45 17.69 -3.50
N THR A 29 5.18 16.74 -2.93
CA THR A 29 6.45 17.02 -2.28
C THR A 29 7.54 17.25 -3.32
N GLU A 30 8.64 17.91 -2.93
CA GLU A 30 9.87 17.88 -3.71
C GLU A 30 10.39 16.44 -3.80
N ASP A 31 10.68 15.94 -5.00
CA ASP A 31 11.11 14.55 -5.21
C ASP A 31 12.62 14.43 -4.97
N VAL A 32 12.98 13.98 -3.77
CA VAL A 32 14.38 13.92 -3.29
C VAL A 32 14.77 12.56 -2.71
N VAL A 33 13.85 11.59 -2.65
CA VAL A 33 14.08 10.30 -1.97
C VAL A 33 13.77 9.15 -2.90
N ASP A 34 14.76 8.28 -3.13
CA ASP A 34 14.56 7.05 -3.90
C ASP A 34 13.57 6.11 -3.18
N ALA A 35 12.66 5.49 -3.94
CA ALA A 35 11.63 4.61 -3.42
C ALA A 35 12.19 3.46 -2.57
N SER A 36 13.38 2.95 -2.89
CA SER A 36 14.03 1.86 -2.14
C SER A 36 14.41 2.25 -0.71
N VAL A 37 14.61 3.54 -0.44
CA VAL A 37 14.87 4.06 0.91
C VAL A 37 13.60 4.00 1.76
N LEU A 38 12.43 4.25 1.14
CA LEU A 38 11.14 4.29 1.83
C LEU A 38 10.51 2.90 1.99
N PHE A 39 10.58 2.07 0.94
CA PHE A 39 9.98 0.73 0.89
C PHE A 39 11.04 -0.34 1.10
N SER A 40 11.76 -0.25 2.21
CA SER A 40 12.78 -1.24 2.57
C SER A 40 12.14 -2.57 2.99
N ALA A 41 12.95 -3.63 3.04
CA ALA A 41 12.50 -4.96 3.48
C ALA A 41 11.91 -4.95 4.91
N ASP A 42 12.26 -3.94 5.70
CA ASP A 42 11.84 -3.74 7.09
C ASP A 42 10.60 -2.84 7.25
N TYR A 43 9.88 -2.55 6.16
CA TYR A 43 8.64 -1.79 6.20
C TYR A 43 7.67 -2.39 7.24
N ALA A 44 7.36 -1.60 8.27
CA ALA A 44 6.74 -2.09 9.50
C ALA A 44 5.21 -2.03 9.50
N TYR A 45 4.60 -1.50 8.44
CA TYR A 45 3.17 -1.24 8.39
C TYR A 45 2.42 -2.41 7.72
N PHE A 46 1.40 -2.88 8.43
CA PHE A 46 0.47 -3.92 7.98
C PHE A 46 -0.96 -3.38 8.06
N SER A 47 -1.63 -3.37 6.92
CA SER A 47 -2.98 -2.84 6.76
C SER A 47 -4.03 -3.60 7.58
N GLY A 48 -3.89 -4.92 7.69
CA GLY A 48 -4.82 -5.83 8.37
C GLY A 48 -4.84 -5.71 9.90
N ILE A 49 -4.01 -4.86 10.50
CA ILE A 49 -4.02 -4.61 11.95
C ILE A 49 -5.18 -3.67 12.35
N SER A 50 -5.60 -2.79 11.44
CA SER A 50 -6.64 -1.80 11.73
C SER A 50 -8.04 -2.34 11.40
N SER A 51 -8.87 -2.53 12.44
CA SER A 51 -10.26 -2.97 12.26
C SER A 51 -11.11 -2.00 11.42
N THR A 52 -10.84 -0.70 11.51
CA THR A 52 -11.54 0.31 10.71
C THR A 52 -11.12 0.26 9.24
N TRP A 53 -9.87 -0.12 8.96
CA TRP A 53 -9.37 -0.31 7.61
C TRP A 53 -9.95 -1.58 6.97
N ILE A 54 -9.97 -2.70 7.70
CA ILE A 54 -10.61 -3.95 7.24
C ILE A 54 -12.08 -3.70 6.84
N GLU A 55 -12.81 -3.00 7.71
CA GLU A 55 -14.22 -2.65 7.46
C GLU A 55 -14.35 -1.72 6.23
N HIS A 56 -13.40 -0.81 6.02
CA HIS A 56 -13.33 -0.03 4.77
C HIS A 56 -13.09 -0.90 3.54
N CYS A 57 -12.13 -1.84 3.57
CA CYS A 57 -11.83 -2.74 2.46
C CYS A 57 -13.05 -3.59 2.07
N HIS A 58 -13.81 -4.08 3.04
CA HIS A 58 -15.05 -4.81 2.78
C HIS A 58 -16.07 -3.96 2.02
N ARG A 59 -16.34 -2.74 2.50
CA ARG A 59 -17.27 -1.83 1.83
C ARG A 59 -16.80 -1.46 0.43
N PHE A 60 -15.51 -1.18 0.27
CA PHE A 60 -14.93 -0.83 -1.03
C PHE A 60 -15.05 -1.99 -2.03
N ALA A 61 -14.77 -3.23 -1.61
CA ALA A 61 -14.92 -4.41 -2.45
C ALA A 61 -16.37 -4.63 -2.86
N ASP A 62 -17.33 -4.55 -1.92
CA ASP A 62 -18.76 -4.70 -2.21
C ASP A 62 -19.27 -3.63 -3.19
N GLN A 63 -18.85 -2.39 -3.00
CA GLN A 63 -19.19 -1.29 -3.90
C GLN A 63 -18.63 -1.52 -5.31
N SER A 64 -17.34 -1.84 -5.41
CA SER A 64 -16.66 -2.08 -6.69
C SER A 64 -17.26 -3.26 -7.45
N ILE A 65 -17.55 -4.36 -6.75
CA ILE A 65 -18.19 -5.55 -7.34
C ILE A 65 -19.54 -5.20 -7.93
N LYS A 66 -20.34 -4.42 -7.20
CA LYS A 66 -21.66 -3.98 -7.66
C LYS A 66 -21.55 -3.00 -8.83
N GLU A 67 -20.67 -2.01 -8.73
CA GLU A 67 -20.53 -0.94 -9.73
C GLU A 67 -20.02 -1.46 -11.07
N PHE A 68 -19.01 -2.33 -11.04
CA PHE A 68 -18.37 -2.84 -12.24
C PHE A 68 -18.87 -4.22 -12.68
N GLY A 69 -19.84 -4.80 -11.95
CA GLY A 69 -20.38 -6.14 -12.24
C GLY A 69 -19.32 -7.23 -12.16
N LEU A 70 -18.41 -7.14 -11.19
CA LEU A 70 -17.29 -8.08 -11.08
C LEU A 70 -17.78 -9.46 -10.63
N GLY A 71 -17.17 -10.51 -11.16
CA GLY A 71 -17.51 -11.89 -10.83
C GLY A 71 -16.36 -12.84 -11.08
N CYS A 72 -16.65 -14.15 -11.13
CA CYS A 72 -15.63 -15.19 -11.27
C CYS A 72 -14.82 -15.11 -12.59
N SER A 73 -15.35 -14.47 -13.63
CA SER A 73 -14.64 -14.20 -14.88
C SER A 73 -13.67 -13.01 -14.79
N SER A 74 -13.88 -12.12 -13.81
CA SER A 74 -13.05 -10.94 -13.58
C SER A 74 -11.69 -11.30 -12.98
N HIS A 75 -10.77 -10.34 -13.04
CA HIS A 75 -9.48 -10.40 -12.39
C HIS A 75 -9.14 -9.04 -11.80
N VAL A 76 -8.89 -8.99 -10.49
CA VAL A 76 -8.55 -7.76 -9.76
C VAL A 76 -7.05 -7.72 -9.54
N VAL A 77 -6.41 -6.60 -9.87
CA VAL A 77 -5.00 -6.37 -9.60
C VAL A 77 -4.88 -5.17 -8.67
N GLU A 78 -4.16 -5.33 -7.57
CA GLU A 78 -3.90 -4.26 -6.60
C GLU A 78 -2.40 -3.91 -6.61
N ILE A 79 -2.10 -2.63 -6.83
CA ILE A 79 -0.75 -2.08 -6.70
C ILE A 79 -0.55 -1.59 -5.27
N ALA A 80 0.60 -1.91 -4.67
CA ALA A 80 0.88 -1.70 -3.25
C ALA A 80 -0.11 -2.44 -2.35
N SER A 81 -0.33 -3.73 -2.65
CA SER A 81 -1.32 -4.56 -1.97
C SER A 81 -1.00 -4.86 -0.51
N ASN A 82 0.20 -4.52 -0.03
CA ASN A 82 0.64 -4.75 1.34
C ASN A 82 0.42 -6.22 1.75
N ASP A 83 -0.26 -6.46 2.88
CA ASP A 83 -0.59 -7.78 3.42
C ASP A 83 -1.83 -8.43 2.80
N GLY A 84 -2.29 -7.93 1.65
CA GLY A 84 -3.40 -8.53 0.90
C GLY A 84 -4.78 -8.35 1.52
N THR A 85 -4.92 -7.51 2.57
CA THR A 85 -6.19 -7.30 3.28
C THR A 85 -7.35 -6.98 2.33
N LEU A 86 -7.15 -6.11 1.33
CA LEU A 86 -8.19 -5.78 0.37
C LEU A 86 -8.44 -6.92 -0.63
N LEU A 87 -7.38 -7.53 -1.19
CA LEU A 87 -7.53 -8.64 -2.13
C LEU A 87 -8.28 -9.82 -1.53
N LYS A 88 -8.12 -10.07 -0.23
CA LYS A 88 -8.89 -11.10 0.48
C LYS A 88 -10.40 -10.85 0.38
N CYS A 89 -10.85 -9.61 0.47
CA CYS A 89 -12.27 -9.28 0.31
C CYS A 89 -12.82 -9.68 -1.09
N PHE A 90 -12.04 -9.53 -2.15
CA PHE A 90 -12.41 -9.97 -3.50
C PHE A 90 -12.30 -11.50 -3.65
N HIS A 91 -11.23 -12.08 -3.11
CA HIS A 91 -10.99 -13.53 -3.16
C HIS A 91 -12.11 -14.32 -2.47
N ASP A 92 -12.54 -13.88 -1.28
CA ASP A 92 -13.63 -14.51 -0.52
C ASP A 92 -14.98 -14.47 -1.27
N ARG A 93 -15.10 -13.63 -2.31
CA ARG A 93 -16.28 -13.53 -3.21
C ARG A 93 -16.07 -14.28 -4.53
N GLY A 94 -15.04 -15.10 -4.63
CA GLY A 94 -14.75 -15.94 -5.79
C GLY A 94 -14.12 -15.21 -6.97
N ILE A 95 -13.58 -14.01 -6.75
CA ILE A 95 -12.91 -13.22 -7.80
C ILE A 95 -11.41 -13.50 -7.73
N ARG A 96 -10.79 -13.74 -8.90
CA ARG A 96 -9.34 -13.95 -8.97
C ARG A 96 -8.62 -12.62 -8.70
N SER A 97 -7.56 -12.67 -7.91
CA SER A 97 -6.83 -11.47 -7.48
C SER A 97 -5.33 -11.62 -7.66
N THR A 98 -4.60 -10.53 -7.88
CA THR A 98 -3.14 -10.48 -7.87
C THR A 98 -2.66 -9.20 -7.22
N GLY A 99 -1.74 -9.34 -6.26
CA GLY A 99 -1.12 -8.23 -5.55
C GLY A 99 0.27 -7.92 -6.10
N ILE A 100 0.61 -6.64 -6.18
CA ILE A 100 1.96 -6.17 -6.47
C ILE A 100 2.44 -5.43 -5.22
N GLU A 101 3.38 -6.03 -4.50
CA GLU A 101 3.93 -5.49 -3.26
C GLU A 101 5.47 -5.58 -3.29
N PRO A 102 6.20 -4.45 -3.27
CA PRO A 102 7.65 -4.46 -3.33
C PRO A 102 8.32 -4.95 -2.03
N THR A 103 7.62 -4.89 -0.89
CA THR A 103 8.18 -5.29 0.40
C THR A 103 7.97 -6.79 0.66
N THR A 104 9.06 -7.55 0.70
CA THR A 104 9.03 -9.01 0.91
C THR A 104 8.24 -9.42 2.15
N ARG A 105 8.30 -8.60 3.21
CA ARG A 105 7.67 -8.91 4.49
C ARG A 105 6.14 -8.85 4.43
N ALA A 106 5.57 -7.82 3.82
CA ALA A 106 4.13 -7.70 3.65
C ALA A 106 3.62 -8.74 2.64
N ALA A 107 4.36 -8.96 1.55
CA ALA A 107 4.04 -9.98 0.56
C ALA A 107 4.03 -11.41 1.14
N ALA A 108 4.89 -11.73 2.11
CA ALA A 108 4.99 -13.06 2.71
C ALA A 108 3.82 -13.44 3.63
N ILE A 109 3.01 -12.48 4.07
CA ILE A 109 1.87 -12.72 4.96
C ILE A 109 0.51 -12.58 4.26
N ALA A 110 0.51 -12.22 2.97
CA ALA A 110 -0.67 -12.04 2.13
C ALA A 110 -1.31 -13.36 1.69
#